data_AF-A0A1H0NYI4-F1
#
_entry.id   AF-A0A1H0NYI4-F1
#
_cell.length_a   1.000
_cell.length_b   1.000
_cell.length_c   1.000
_cell.angle_alpha   90.00
_cell.angle_beta   90.00
_cell.angle_gamma   90.00
#
_symmetry.space_group_name_H-M   'P 1'
#
loop_
_entity.id
_entity.type
_entity.pdbx_description
1 polymer ?
#
loop_
_entity_poly.entity_id
_entity_poly.type
_entity_poly.pdbx_seq_one_letter_code
_entity_poly.pdbx_strand_id
1 'polypeptide(L)'
;MPCSGDPLERIHPPPVQLATLPLQCAWQEALSGIGRATNTLLILHHVSTAQGFVWALQVGNTVTDDEAQQMNAIISYAERAAFRRLAGGKR
;
A
#
# COMPACT_ATOMS: atom_id res chain seq x y z
N MET A 1 -17.89 -1.08 9.86
CA MET A 1 -17.30 0.24 9.56
C MET A 1 -16.51 0.09 8.28
N PRO A 2 -16.78 0.84 7.20
CA PRO A 2 -15.93 0.81 6.02
C PRO A 2 -14.56 1.39 6.40
N CYS A 3 -13.47 0.72 6.05
CA CYS A 3 -12.14 1.26 6.28
C CYS A 3 -11.99 2.49 5.35
N SER A 4 -11.66 3.65 5.92
CA SER A 4 -11.69 4.94 5.21
C SER A 4 -10.82 4.91 3.94
N GLY A 5 -11.38 5.33 2.82
CA GLY A 5 -10.74 5.30 1.50
C GLY A 5 -10.40 6.67 0.91
N ASP A 6 -9.34 6.64 0.10
CA ASP A 6 -8.89 7.53 -1.00
C ASP A 6 -7.92 8.69 -0.70
N PRO A 7 -6.82 8.81 -1.48
CA PRO A 7 -6.84 9.67 -2.69
C PRO A 7 -5.83 9.24 -3.78
N LEU A 8 -5.96 8.07 -4.40
CA LEU A 8 -5.00 7.61 -5.41
C LEU A 8 -5.65 7.26 -6.77
N GLU A 9 -6.92 7.64 -6.97
CA GLU A 9 -7.86 7.30 -8.05
C GLU A 9 -7.50 7.60 -9.53
N ARG A 10 -6.24 7.78 -9.94
CA ARG A 10 -5.92 8.00 -11.38
C ARG A 10 -4.73 7.16 -11.83
N ILE A 11 -5.05 6.02 -12.46
CA ILE A 11 -4.17 4.94 -12.93
C ILE A 11 -3.60 4.12 -11.76
N HIS A 12 -4.49 3.38 -11.09
CA HIS A 12 -4.13 2.44 -10.05
C HIS A 12 -3.88 1.04 -10.64
N PRO A 13 -2.85 0.30 -10.19
CA PRO A 13 -2.88 -1.17 -10.31
C PRO A 13 -4.19 -1.72 -9.73
N PRO A 14 -4.74 -2.82 -10.29
CA PRO A 14 -6.06 -3.33 -9.91
C PRO A 14 -6.15 -3.56 -8.41
N PRO A 15 -7.29 -3.24 -7.76
CA PRO A 15 -7.44 -3.42 -6.34
C PRO A 15 -7.37 -4.91 -5.98
N VAL A 16 -6.58 -5.24 -4.97
CA VAL A 16 -6.54 -6.59 -4.39
C VAL A 16 -7.58 -6.70 -3.29
N GLN A 17 -8.35 -7.79 -3.32
CA GLN A 17 -9.38 -8.09 -2.33
C GLN A 17 -8.93 -9.27 -1.47
N LEU A 18 -8.74 -9.02 -0.18
CA LEU A 18 -8.27 -10.02 0.77
C LEU A 18 -9.45 -10.78 1.39
N ALA A 19 -9.21 -12.04 1.73
CA ALA A 19 -10.24 -13.00 2.14
C ALA A 19 -11.05 -12.60 3.39
N THR A 20 -10.50 -11.73 4.25
CA THR A 20 -11.17 -11.30 5.48
C THR A 20 -11.15 -9.78 5.63
N LEU A 21 -12.19 -9.23 6.26
CA LEU A 21 -12.27 -7.80 6.55
C LEU A 21 -11.09 -7.27 7.39
N PRO A 22 -10.61 -7.98 8.43
CA PRO A 22 -9.42 -7.55 9.16
C PRO A 22 -8.18 -7.43 8.26
N LEU A 23 -7.95 -8.40 7.37
CA LEU A 23 -6.84 -8.35 6.41
C LEU A 23 -7.00 -7.18 5.44
N GLN A 24 -8.22 -6.97 4.93
CA GLN A 24 -8.52 -5.86 4.03
C GLN A 24 -8.26 -4.50 4.69
N CYS A 25 -8.71 -4.30 5.93
CA CYS A 25 -8.45 -3.04 6.64
C CYS A 25 -6.97 -2.87 6.97
N ALA A 26 -6.25 -3.93 7.36
CA ALA A 26 -4.81 -3.85 7.61
C ALA A 26 -4.03 -3.46 6.34
N TRP A 27 -4.41 -4.02 5.20
CA TRP A 27 -3.86 -3.66 3.89
C TRP A 27 -4.10 -2.19 3.54
N GLN A 28 -5.33 -1.71 3.70
CA GLN A 28 -5.67 -0.31 3.41
C GLN A 28 -4.98 0.67 4.35
N GLU A 29 -4.80 0.32 5.62
CA GLU A 29 -4.05 1.16 6.57
C GLU A 29 -2.57 1.25 6.20
N ALA A 30 -1.96 0.12 5.80
CA ALA A 30 -0.58 0.11 5.32
C ALA A 30 -0.36 1.03 4.12
N LEU A 31 -1.25 0.96 3.11
CA LEU A 31 -1.21 1.84 1.95
C LEU A 31 -1.45 3.31 2.30
N SER A 32 -2.40 3.57 3.20
CA SER A 32 -2.71 4.93 3.67
C SER A 32 -1.52 5.56 4.40
N GLY A 33 -0.75 4.76 5.15
CA GLY A 33 0.51 5.19 5.76
C GLY A 33 1.51 5.73 4.73
N ILE A 34 1.69 5.02 3.61
CA ILE A 34 2.56 5.48 2.50
C ILE A 34 2.06 6.83 1.96
N GLY A 35 0.76 6.95 1.67
CA GLY A 35 0.19 8.17 1.11
C GLY A 35 0.31 9.40 2.03
N ARG A 36 0.15 9.21 3.35
CA ARG A 36 0.18 10.26 4.37
C ARG A 36 1.59 10.62 4.87
N ALA A 37 2.61 9.82 4.55
CA ALA A 37 3.98 10.04 5.01
C ALA A 37 4.54 11.44 4.68
N THR A 38 5.05 12.17 5.66
CA THR A 38 5.45 13.59 5.50
C THR A 38 6.93 13.79 5.16
N ASN A 39 7.72 12.72 5.16
CA ASN A 39 9.13 12.76 4.81
C ASN A 39 9.57 11.40 4.23
N THR A 40 10.76 11.38 3.64
CA THR A 40 11.33 10.19 3.00
C THR A 40 11.45 9.00 3.95
N LEU A 41 11.86 9.22 5.21
CA LEU A 41 12.04 8.13 6.17
C LEU A 41 10.71 7.43 6.48
N LEU A 42 9.63 8.21 6.65
CA LEU A 42 8.29 7.66 6.85
C LEU A 42 7.76 6.92 5.63
N ILE A 43 8.05 7.39 4.40
CA ILE A 43 7.69 6.65 3.17
C ILE A 43 8.35 5.27 3.21
N LEU A 44 9.67 5.22 3.41
CA LEU A 44 10.42 3.98 3.40
C LEU A 44 9.97 3.02 4.52
N HIS A 45 9.67 3.55 5.71
CA HIS A 45 9.13 2.75 6.82
C HIS A 45 7.79 2.10 6.46
N HIS A 46 6.84 2.86 5.90
CA HIS A 46 5.53 2.33 5.53
C HIS A 46 5.61 1.38 4.33
N VAL A 47 6.48 1.65 3.35
CA VAL A 47 6.75 0.74 2.22
C VAL A 47 7.28 -0.60 2.73
N SER A 48 8.28 -0.58 3.62
CA SER A 48 8.82 -1.80 4.22
C SER A 48 7.76 -2.58 5.02
N THR A 49 6.90 -1.87 5.76
CA THR A 49 5.80 -2.48 6.51
C THR A 49 4.81 -3.16 5.58
N ALA A 50 4.42 -2.49 4.48
CA ALA A 50 3.50 -3.05 3.49
C ALA A 50 4.10 -4.26 2.76
N GLN A 51 5.39 -4.21 2.40
CA GLN A 51 6.09 -5.35 1.79
C GLN A 51 6.16 -6.55 2.76
N GLY A 52 6.45 -6.29 4.04
CA GLY A 52 6.43 -7.32 5.08
C GLY A 52 5.05 -7.96 5.25
N PHE A 53 3.98 -7.17 5.14
CA PHE A 53 2.60 -7.68 5.14
C PHE A 53 2.33 -8.58 3.93
N VAL A 54 2.72 -8.18 2.72
CA VAL A 54 2.57 -9.00 1.50
C VAL A 54 3.33 -10.31 1.63
N TRP A 55 4.58 -10.27 2.10
CA TRP A 55 5.36 -11.47 2.37
C TRP A 55 4.61 -12.38 3.35
N ALA A 56 4.18 -11.87 4.50
CA ALA A 56 3.47 -12.66 5.50
C ALA A 56 2.23 -13.39 4.93
N LEU A 57 1.46 -12.73 4.06
CA LEU A 57 0.33 -13.35 3.39
C LEU A 57 0.75 -14.43 2.38
N GLN A 58 1.82 -14.19 1.63
CA GLN A 58 2.34 -15.14 0.64
C GLN A 58 2.86 -16.42 1.31
N VAL A 59 3.71 -16.31 2.35
CA VAL A 59 4.20 -17.51 3.08
C VAL A 59 3.11 -18.19 3.89
N GLY A 60 2.09 -17.45 4.30
CA GLY A 60 0.89 -17.98 4.94
C GLY A 60 -0.11 -18.61 3.96
N ASN A 61 0.20 -18.68 2.66
CA ASN A 61 -0.70 -19.15 1.60
C ASN A 61 -2.09 -18.48 1.64
N THR A 62 -2.16 -17.23 2.10
CA THR A 62 -3.40 -16.44 2.18
C THR A 62 -3.70 -15.72 0.87
N VAL A 63 -2.67 -15.52 0.04
CA VAL A 63 -2.75 -14.97 -1.31
C VAL A 63 -1.91 -15.83 -2.26
N THR A 64 -2.28 -15.82 -3.53
CA THR A 64 -1.51 -16.41 -4.63
C THR A 64 -0.28 -15.56 -4.98
N ASP A 65 0.65 -16.12 -5.75
CA ASP A 65 1.81 -15.37 -6.25
C ASP A 65 1.38 -14.19 -7.13
N ASP A 66 0.36 -14.36 -7.96
CA ASP A 66 -0.18 -13.29 -8.81
C ASP A 66 -0.77 -12.15 -7.96
N GLU A 67 -1.52 -12.48 -6.91
CA GLU A 67 -2.05 -11.48 -5.97
C GLU A 67 -0.92 -10.78 -5.22
N ALA A 68 0.10 -11.50 -4.74
CA ALA A 68 1.26 -10.91 -4.10
C ALA A 68 2.04 -9.97 -5.04
N GLN A 69 2.17 -10.32 -6.33
CA GLN A 69 2.74 -9.43 -7.35
C GLN A 69 1.90 -8.16 -7.54
N GLN A 70 0.57 -8.29 -7.62
CA GLN A 70 -0.33 -7.13 -7.71
C GLN A 70 -0.22 -6.22 -6.49
N MET A 71 -0.17 -6.79 -5.28
CA MET A 71 0.02 -6.02 -4.05
C MET A 71 1.34 -5.24 -4.06
N ASN A 72 2.44 -5.86 -4.49
CA ASN A 72 3.74 -5.19 -4.62
C ASN A 72 3.71 -4.07 -5.68
N ALA A 73 2.95 -4.24 -6.77
CA ALA A 73 2.74 -3.19 -7.75
C ALA A 73 1.99 -1.98 -7.17
N ILE A 74 0.98 -2.23 -6.32
CA ILE A 74 0.26 -1.18 -5.58
C ILE A 74 1.20 -0.43 -4.63
N ILE A 75 2.05 -1.13 -3.86
CA ILE A 75 3.04 -0.50 -2.97
C ILE A 75 3.98 0.40 -3.77
N SER A 76 4.53 -0.12 -4.87
CA SER A 76 5.46 0.62 -5.72
C SER A 76 4.81 1.87 -6.34
N TYR A 77 3.52 1.79 -6.69
CA TYR A 77 2.77 2.94 -7.17
C TYR A 77 2.56 3.99 -6.07
N ALA A 78 2.13 3.57 -4.88
CA ALA A 78 1.93 4.45 -3.73
C ALA A 78 3.22 5.15 -3.30
N GLU A 79 4.34 4.43 -3.29
CA GLU A 79 5.67 4.98 -3.01
C GLU A 79 6.04 6.10 -3.98
N ARG A 80 5.95 5.84 -5.30
CA ARG A 80 6.24 6.84 -6.33
C ARG A 80 5.33 8.06 -6.21
N ALA A 81 4.04 7.85 -5.90
CA ALA A 81 3.10 8.95 -5.68
C ALA A 81 3.47 9.79 -4.46
N ALA A 82 3.85 9.15 -3.35
CA ALA A 82 4.29 9.83 -2.13
C ALA A 82 5.56 10.67 -2.36
N PHE A 83 6.56 10.11 -3.06
CA PHE A 83 7.77 10.86 -3.42
C PHE A 83 7.49 12.07 -4.32
N ARG A 84 6.61 11.92 -5.33
CA ARG A 84 6.19 13.05 -6.17
C ARG A 84 5.52 14.14 -5.34
N ARG A 85 4.67 13.77 -4.38
CA ARG A 85 4.03 14.73 -3.48
C ARG A 85 5.05 15.50 -2.64
N LEU A 86 6.03 14.80 -2.04
CA LEU A 86 7.08 15.46 -1.25
C LEU A 86 7.96 16.39 -2.11
N ALA A 87 8.24 16.02 -3.35
CA ALA A 87 8.98 16.87 -4.28
C ALA A 87 8.17 18.11 -4.70
N GLY A 88 6.86 17.96 -4.92
CA GLY A 88 5.95 19.04 -5.31
C GLY A 88 5.57 20.01 -4.16
N GLY A 89 5.68 19.57 -2.90
CA GLY A 89 5.35 20.38 -1.71
C GLY A 89 6.47 21.31 -1.23
N LYS A 90 7.62 21.39 -1.92
CA LYS A 90 8.75 22.29 -1.60
C LYS A 90 8.62 23.69 -2.23
N ARG A 91 7.40 24.20 -2.45
CA ARG A 91 7.17 25.56 -2.98
C ARG A 91 6.75 26.52 -1.87
#